data_AF-A0A7T8GLV0-F1
#
_entry.id   AF-A0A7T8GLV0-F1
#
_cell.length_a   1.000
_cell.length_b   1.000
_cell.length_c   1.000
_cell.angle_alpha   90.00
_cell.angle_beta   90.00
_cell.angle_gamma   90.00
#
_symmetry.space_group_name_H-M   'P 1'
#
loop_
_entity.id
_entity.type
_entity.pdbx_description
1 polymer ?
#
loop_
_entity_poly.entity_id
_entity_poly.type
_entity_poly.pdbx_seq_one_letter_code
_entity_poly.pdbx_strand_id
1 'polypeptide(L)' 'LPGFPVFGTGQPTMKGFRKCLEPIIKKYGDEKHIFWVNLRQEPVIYVNGLPFTARDPE' A
#
# COMPACT_ATOMS: atom_id res chain seq x y z
N LEU A 1 6.18 14.19 -12.31
CA LEU A 1 7.08 14.05 -13.47
C LEU A 1 6.56 12.91 -14.34
N PRO A 2 6.21 13.15 -15.61
CA PRO A 2 5.84 12.07 -16.52
C PRO A 2 6.96 11.02 -16.57
N GLY A 3 6.61 9.74 -16.48
CA GLY A 3 7.55 8.61 -16.64
C GLY A 3 8.18 8.05 -15.36
N PHE A 4 7.96 8.65 -14.18
CA PHE A 4 8.46 8.07 -12.92
C PHE A 4 7.40 7.14 -12.30
N PRO A 5 7.70 5.86 -12.00
CA PRO A 5 6.74 4.86 -11.54
C PRO A 5 6.38 5.03 -10.06
N VAL A 6 5.73 6.14 -9.72
CA VAL A 6 5.23 6.43 -8.37
C VAL A 6 3.71 6.32 -8.36
N PHE A 7 3.20 5.55 -7.41
CA PHE A 7 1.78 5.26 -7.25
C PHE A 7 1.36 5.61 -5.82
N GLY A 8 0.08 5.94 -5.65
CA GLY A 8 -0.52 6.23 -4.36
C GLY A 8 -1.83 5.49 -4.20
N THR A 9 -2.18 5.18 -2.97
CA THR A 9 -3.46 4.58 -2.60
C THR A 9 -3.83 5.01 -1.19
N GLY A 10 -5.11 4.92 -0.84
CA GLY A 10 -5.54 4.93 0.56
C GLY A 10 -5.10 3.65 1.28
N GLN A 11 -5.34 3.57 2.59
CA GLN A 11 -5.02 2.35 3.35
C GLN A 11 -5.78 1.15 2.77
N PRO A 12 -5.10 0.15 2.18
CA PRO A 12 -5.80 -0.97 1.57
C PRO A 12 -6.09 -2.06 2.61
N THR A 13 -7.09 -2.89 2.33
CA THR A 13 -7.19 -4.23 2.94
C THR A 13 -6.05 -5.13 2.47
N MET A 14 -5.81 -6.27 3.13
CA MET A 14 -4.82 -7.25 2.68
C MET A 14 -5.09 -7.77 1.25
N LYS A 15 -6.38 -7.84 0.86
CA LYS A 15 -6.77 -8.19 -0.51
C LYS A 15 -6.55 -7.01 -1.47
N GLY A 16 -6.88 -5.80 -1.02
CA GLY A 16 -6.66 -4.56 -1.77
C GLY A 16 -5.19 -4.34 -2.09
N PHE A 17 -4.28 -4.60 -1.13
CA PHE A 17 -2.84 -4.50 -1.32
C PHE A 17 -2.35 -5.32 -2.52
N ARG A 18 -2.76 -6.60 -2.60
CA ARG A 18 -2.40 -7.49 -3.72
C ARG A 18 -2.94 -6.95 -5.05
N LYS A 19 -4.21 -6.53 -5.07
CA LYS A 19 -4.84 -5.94 -6.27
C LYS A 19 -4.18 -4.65 -6.73
N CYS A 20 -3.70 -3.82 -5.80
CA CYS A 20 -2.96 -2.60 -6.14
C CYS A 20 -1.62 -2.91 -6.83
N LEU A 21 -0.97 -4.01 -6.44
CA LEU A 21 0.32 -4.42 -7.00
C LEU A 21 0.19 -5.10 -8.37
N GLU A 22 -0.90 -5.80 -8.66
CA GLU A 22 -1.12 -6.51 -9.93
C GLU A 22 -0.80 -5.67 -11.19
N PRO A 23 -1.36 -4.46 -11.39
CA PRO A 23 -1.05 -3.64 -12.56
C PRO A 23 0.39 -3.11 -12.55
N ILE A 24 0.97 -2.90 -11.37
CA ILE A 24 2.35 -2.43 -11.22
C ILE A 24 3.31 -3.54 -11.64
N ILE A 25 3.15 -4.76 -11.11
CA ILE A 25 3.96 -5.92 -11.47
C ILE A 25 3.79 -6.27 -12.96
N LYS A 26 2.57 -6.15 -13.50
CA LYS A 26 2.35 -6.43 -14.93
C LYS A 26 3.11 -5.46 -15.85
N LYS A 27 3.25 -4.19 -15.43
CA LYS A 27 3.88 -3.14 -16.24
C LYS A 27 5.38 -2.98 -15.95
N TYR A 28 5.78 -3.21 -14.72
CA TYR A 28 7.12 -2.94 -14.17
C TYR A 28 7.68 -4.17 -13.44
N GLY A 29 7.36 -5.38 -13.90
CA GLY A 29 7.78 -6.62 -13.24
C GLY A 29 9.24 -6.98 -13.49
N ASP A 30 9.86 -6.41 -14.52
CA ASP A 30 11.28 -6.58 -14.84
C ASP A 30 12.17 -5.76 -13.88
N GLU A 31 11.58 -4.74 -13.24
CA GLU A 31 12.18 -3.97 -12.17
C GLU A 31 12.29 -4.82 -10.90
N LYS A 32 13.52 -5.12 -10.50
CA LYS A 32 13.84 -6.07 -9.41
C LYS A 32 13.26 -5.70 -8.04
N HIS A 33 12.85 -4.44 -7.84
CA HIS A 33 12.43 -3.94 -6.54
C HIS A 33 11.19 -3.03 -6.64
N ILE A 34 10.15 -3.39 -5.89
CA ILE A 34 8.98 -2.54 -5.64
C ILE A 34 9.03 -2.12 -4.17
N PHE A 35 9.12 -0.83 -3.92
CA PHE A 35 9.12 -0.27 -2.56
C PHE A 35 7.71 0.12 -2.16
N TRP A 36 7.20 -0.48 -1.08
CA TRP A 36 5.97 -0.06 -0.44
C TRP A 36 6.29 0.78 0.79
N VAL A 37 6.03 2.08 0.70
CA VAL A 37 6.34 3.03 1.77
C VAL A 37 5.06 3.45 2.47
N ASN A 38 4.98 3.19 3.77
CA ASN A 38 3.92 3.73 4.61
C ASN A 38 4.37 5.08 5.17
N LEU A 39 3.55 6.13 4.95
CA LEU A 39 3.83 7.50 5.39
C LEU A 39 3.06 7.89 6.65
N ARG A 40 2.31 6.98 7.25
CA ARG A 40 1.50 7.24 8.44
C ARG A 40 2.39 7.29 9.68
N GLN A 41 2.16 8.28 10.54
CA GLN A 41 2.83 8.38 11.84
C GLN A 41 2.26 7.35 12.81
N GLU A 42 0.94 7.17 12.75
CA GLU A 42 0.18 6.27 13.60
C GLU A 42 0.26 4.81 13.14
N PRO A 43 0.21 3.84 14.07
CA PRO A 43 0.30 2.44 13.71
C PRO A 43 -0.91 1.98 12.90
N VAL A 44 -0.64 1.10 11.93
CA VAL A 44 -1.69 0.38 11.21
C VAL A 44 -1.52 -1.11 11.47
N ILE A 45 -2.59 -1.74 11.93
CA ILE A 45 -2.65 -3.18 12.15
C ILE A 45 -3.73 -3.81 11.26
N TYR A 46 -3.58 -5.09 10.95
CA TYR A 46 -4.55 -5.84 10.18
C TYR A 46 -5.22 -6.90 11.06
N VAL A 47 -6.54 -6.82 11.19
CA VAL A 47 -7.35 -7.83 11.91
C VAL A 47 -8.32 -8.44 10.89
N ASN A 48 -8.25 -9.76 10.71
CA ASN A 48 -9.04 -10.49 9.72
C ASN A 48 -8.96 -9.89 8.29
N GLY A 49 -7.79 -9.35 7.94
CA GLY A 49 -7.52 -8.76 6.63
C GLY A 49 -8.02 -7.32 6.42
N LEU A 50 -8.71 -6.74 7.41
CA LEU A 50 -9.15 -5.35 7.41
C LEU A 50 -8.14 -4.46 8.16
N PRO A 51 -7.87 -3.24 7.68
CA PRO A 51 -6.94 -2.33 8.31
C PRO A 51 -7.61 -1.57 9.46
N PHE A 52 -6.89 -1.41 10.56
CA PHE A 52 -7.29 -0.62 11.73
C PHE A 52 -6.15 0.28 12.15
N THR A 53 -6.53 1.39 12.76
CA THR A 53 -5.61 2.36 13.35
C THR A 53 -6.13 2.67 14.74
N ALA A 54 -5.25 2.62 15.73
CA ALA A 54 -5.59 3.06 17.07
C ALA A 54 -5.88 4.57 17.00
N ARG A 55 -7.02 4.97 17.57
CA ARG A 55 -7.36 6.37 17.76
C ARG A 55 -7.29 6.65 19.24
N ASP A 56 -6.86 7.86 19.59
CA ASP A 56 -7.02 8.35 20.94
C ASP A 56 -8.52 8.32 21.28
N PRO A 57 -8.93 7.67 22.38
CA PRO A 57 -10.32 7.71 22.82
C PRO A 57 -10.76 9.06 23.38
N GLU A 58 -9.81 9.97 23.65
CA GLU A 58 -10.08 11.34 24.15
C GLU A 58 -10.39 12.35 23.04
#